data_AF-A0A9R0RPT4-F1
#
_entry.id   AF-A0A9R0RPT4-F1
#
_cell.length_a   1.000
_cell.length_b   1.000
_cell.length_c   1.000
_cell.angle_alpha   90.00
_cell.angle_beta   90.00
_cell.angle_gamma   90.00
#
_symmetry.space_group_name_H-M   'P 1'
#
loop_
_entity.id
_entity.type
_entity.pdbx_description
1 polymer ?
#
loop_
_entity_poly.entity_id
_entity_poly.type
_entity_poly.pdbx_seq_one_letter_code
_entity_poly.pdbx_strand_id
1 'polypeptide(L)'
;MSASPAAKATVSVEYAKSGRSSCKGCSAAIAKGALRLGASARDPRGYDSTKWYHVACFPASSLPLGPVEEVQGFDSIKDDDREELRELEKVAHSSPVENACSVSGLPATPALNISAYWMAILSNNNKRDQTAVSPLEVPSPKKAKVSPKAEVAEKGSVSVEYAKSARSTCKACNASIAKGALRIGVSVHDPRGFDSTKWYHVACFPTSSHPLGPVEKLKGFDSIKDDDREELRELEKSSPGNKTVGTAIPFSPSDIKKTYKDATLPTHWKAFDTVIFREQDDGLHASAKIAAFDFDGCLAKTSVKIIGADKWSLQHKSIPDKLQSLYNDGYKLVIFTNESNIERWKNKRQQAVDSKVGRLDNFIECVKVPIQVFIACGTGKGKGTPDDLFRKPNSGMWWLMAEHFNSGIAIDMDQSFYVGDAAGRENDHSDADIEFAKETQFEKRQITVR
;
A
#
# COMPACT_ATOMS: atom_id res chain seq x y z
N MET A 1 -45.13 10.16 47.69
CA MET A 1 -44.42 10.97 46.67
C MET A 1 -44.23 10.09 45.46
N SER A 2 -45.18 10.11 44.52
CA SER A 2 -45.08 9.35 43.26
C SER A 2 -43.98 10.00 42.41
N ALA A 3 -42.97 9.23 42.00
CA ALA A 3 -41.93 9.71 41.11
C ALA A 3 -42.55 10.08 39.76
N SER A 4 -42.39 11.34 39.33
CA SER A 4 -42.76 11.77 37.98
C SER A 4 -42.00 10.95 36.93
N PRO A 5 -42.63 10.56 35.81
CA PRO A 5 -41.97 9.81 34.77
C PRO A 5 -40.82 10.65 34.19
N ALA A 6 -39.63 10.05 34.09
CA ALA A 6 -38.47 10.69 33.48
C ALA A 6 -38.78 11.07 32.04
N ALA A 7 -38.54 12.33 31.68
CA ALA A 7 -38.76 12.83 30.32
C ALA A 7 -37.91 12.01 29.33
N LYS A 8 -38.57 11.41 28.33
CA LYS A 8 -37.93 10.60 27.29
C LYS A 8 -37.04 11.52 26.45
N ALA A 9 -35.76 11.18 26.32
CA ALA A 9 -34.82 11.98 25.53
C ALA A 9 -35.19 11.92 24.04
N THR A 10 -35.16 13.06 23.36
CA THR A 10 -35.42 13.17 21.92
C THR A 10 -34.11 13.10 21.15
N VAL A 11 -34.09 12.35 20.04
CA VAL A 11 -32.92 12.21 19.18
C VAL A 11 -33.04 13.13 17.96
N SER A 12 -31.95 13.79 17.61
CA SER A 12 -31.84 14.67 16.44
C SER A 12 -30.58 14.35 15.64
N VAL A 13 -30.58 14.68 14.35
CA VAL A 13 -29.43 14.55 13.46
C VAL A 13 -29.17 15.88 12.75
N GLU A 14 -27.90 16.28 12.66
CA GLU A 14 -27.48 17.43 11.86
C GLU A 14 -26.00 17.34 11.48
N TYR A 15 -25.59 18.13 10.47
CA TYR A 15 -24.19 18.44 10.27
C TYR A 15 -23.71 19.44 11.34
N ALA A 16 -22.54 19.17 11.92
CA ALA A 16 -21.99 19.98 12.99
C ALA A 16 -21.76 21.43 12.54
N LYS A 17 -22.52 22.36 13.12
CA LYS A 17 -22.45 23.81 12.79
C LYS A 17 -21.07 24.43 13.10
N SER A 18 -20.32 23.84 14.05
CA SER A 18 -18.96 24.25 14.41
C SER A 18 -18.18 23.06 14.98
N GLY A 19 -16.84 23.17 15.02
CA GLY A 19 -15.95 22.16 15.60
C GLY A 19 -15.84 22.17 17.14
N ARG A 20 -16.74 22.89 17.84
CA ARG A 20 -16.65 23.13 19.30
C ARG A 20 -17.28 22.02 20.15
N SER A 21 -18.09 21.16 19.56
CA SER A 21 -18.73 20.05 20.28
C SER A 21 -17.77 18.88 20.45
N SER A 22 -17.73 18.29 21.63
CA SER A 22 -17.08 17.00 21.89
C SER A 22 -18.10 15.86 21.92
N CYS A 23 -17.74 14.74 21.31
CA CYS A 23 -18.53 13.53 21.30
C CYS A 23 -18.62 12.95 22.71
N LYS A 24 -19.83 12.68 23.21
CA LYS A 24 -20.04 12.12 24.55
C LYS A 24 -19.77 10.62 24.67
N GLY A 25 -19.60 9.91 23.55
CA GLY A 25 -19.15 8.50 23.53
C GLY A 25 -17.63 8.35 23.67
N CYS A 26 -16.83 9.05 22.85
CA CYS A 26 -15.37 8.90 22.81
C CYS A 26 -14.57 10.12 23.29
N SER A 27 -15.23 11.20 23.74
CA SER A 27 -14.62 12.47 24.18
C SER A 27 -13.87 13.29 23.11
N ALA A 28 -13.69 12.77 21.89
CA ALA A 28 -13.03 13.49 20.80
C ALA A 28 -13.89 14.66 20.25
N ALA A 29 -13.24 15.65 19.64
CA ALA A 29 -13.92 16.77 18.98
C ALA A 29 -14.66 16.30 17.71
N ILE A 30 -15.88 16.83 17.50
CA ILE A 30 -16.67 16.60 16.28
C ILE A 30 -16.38 17.75 15.32
N ALA A 31 -15.82 17.45 14.15
CA ALA A 31 -15.42 18.45 13.17
C ALA A 31 -16.62 19.24 12.59
N LYS A 32 -16.41 20.52 12.23
CA LYS A 32 -17.42 21.32 11.54
C LYS A 32 -17.80 20.64 10.21
N GLY A 33 -19.09 20.48 9.96
CA GLY A 33 -19.62 19.81 8.77
C GLY A 33 -19.72 18.29 8.88
N ALA A 34 -19.23 17.66 9.96
CA ALA A 34 -19.41 16.22 10.17
C ALA A 34 -20.85 15.90 10.62
N LEU A 35 -21.40 14.78 10.16
CA LEU A 35 -22.69 14.27 10.61
C LEU A 35 -22.62 13.85 12.08
N ARG A 36 -23.60 14.25 12.88
CA ARG A 36 -23.65 13.96 14.32
C ARG A 36 -25.07 13.75 14.81
N LEU A 37 -25.20 12.90 15.83
CA LEU A 37 -26.47 12.62 16.53
C LEU A 37 -26.51 13.35 17.88
N GLY A 38 -27.63 13.98 18.18
CA GLY A 38 -27.88 14.73 19.41
C GLY A 38 -28.99 14.09 20.23
N ALA A 39 -28.70 13.69 21.46
CA ALA A 39 -29.71 13.28 22.44
C ALA A 39 -30.03 14.46 23.36
N SER A 40 -31.25 14.99 23.26
CA SER A 40 -31.70 16.15 24.02
C SER A 40 -32.65 15.72 25.14
N ALA A 41 -32.44 16.27 26.34
CA ALA A 41 -33.34 16.08 27.48
C ALA A 41 -33.60 17.43 28.15
N ARG A 42 -34.83 17.63 28.64
CA ARG A 42 -35.21 18.78 29.47
C ARG A 42 -34.72 18.58 30.90
N ASP A 43 -33.92 19.51 31.40
CA ASP A 43 -33.60 19.61 32.82
C ASP A 43 -34.86 20.04 33.61
N PRO A 44 -35.07 19.57 34.86
CA PRO A 44 -36.15 20.03 35.74
C PRO A 44 -36.26 21.55 35.94
N ARG A 45 -35.18 22.31 35.66
CA ARG A 45 -35.11 23.78 35.69
C ARG A 45 -35.50 24.44 34.36
N GLY A 46 -35.95 23.66 33.36
CA GLY A 46 -36.47 24.15 32.09
C GLY A 46 -35.45 24.36 30.97
N TYR A 47 -34.21 23.90 31.13
CA TYR A 47 -33.16 24.05 30.12
C TYR A 47 -32.99 22.77 29.29
N ASP A 48 -32.89 22.92 27.97
CA ASP A 48 -32.62 21.81 27.06
C ASP A 48 -31.10 21.57 26.96
N SER A 49 -30.66 20.37 27.32
CA SER A 49 -29.25 19.97 27.18
C SER A 49 -29.12 18.90 26.12
N THR A 50 -28.30 19.15 25.10
CA THR A 50 -28.06 18.21 24.00
C THR A 50 -26.68 17.58 24.15
N LYS A 51 -26.66 16.26 24.28
CA LYS A 51 -25.43 15.46 24.24
C LYS A 51 -25.16 15.07 22.78
N TRP A 52 -24.05 15.54 22.24
CA TRP A 52 -23.64 15.26 20.87
C TRP A 52 -22.75 14.02 20.78
N TYR A 53 -22.94 13.21 19.75
CA TYR A 53 -22.18 12.00 19.46
C TYR A 53 -21.79 11.98 17.98
N HIS A 54 -20.64 11.37 17.67
CA HIS A 54 -20.46 10.84 16.32
C HIS A 54 -21.54 9.80 16.04
N VAL A 55 -21.93 9.65 14.78
CA VAL A 55 -22.92 8.67 14.31
C VAL A 55 -22.58 7.27 14.83
N ALA A 56 -21.33 6.82 14.65
CA ALA A 56 -20.84 5.53 15.17
C ALA A 56 -20.64 5.46 16.70
N CYS A 57 -20.63 6.58 17.41
CA CYS A 57 -20.48 6.63 18.87
C CYS A 57 -21.82 6.81 19.60
N PHE A 58 -22.92 6.88 18.85
CA PHE A 58 -24.24 7.08 19.43
C PHE A 58 -24.69 5.79 20.13
N PRO A 59 -25.11 5.84 21.41
CA PRO A 59 -25.42 4.64 22.16
C PRO A 59 -26.86 4.18 21.86
N ALA A 60 -27.08 3.70 20.62
CA ALA A 60 -28.38 3.29 20.09
C ALA A 60 -29.07 2.19 20.94
N SER A 61 -28.28 1.38 21.65
CA SER A 61 -28.78 0.37 22.60
C SER A 61 -29.44 0.95 23.85
N SER A 62 -29.05 2.17 24.26
CA SER A 62 -29.58 2.88 25.44
C SER A 62 -30.53 4.01 25.09
N LEU A 63 -30.44 4.51 23.85
CA LEU A 63 -31.24 5.58 23.29
C LEU A 63 -31.71 5.13 21.89
N PRO A 64 -32.81 4.37 21.79
CA PRO A 64 -33.32 3.91 20.51
C PRO A 64 -33.66 5.11 19.63
N LEU A 65 -33.19 5.09 18.38
CA LEU A 65 -33.44 6.14 17.39
C LEU A 65 -34.92 6.25 17.01
N GLY A 66 -35.69 5.16 17.16
CA GLY A 66 -37.01 5.03 16.54
C GLY A 66 -36.89 4.89 15.01
N PRO A 67 -38.02 4.97 14.27
CA PRO A 67 -37.99 5.08 12.82
C PRO A 67 -37.11 6.26 12.42
N VAL A 68 -36.09 6.03 11.59
CA VAL A 68 -35.12 7.09 11.26
C VAL A 68 -35.75 8.26 10.53
N GLU A 69 -36.85 8.03 9.81
CA GLU A 69 -37.68 9.04 9.18
C GLU A 69 -38.33 10.02 10.18
N GLU A 70 -38.49 9.63 11.44
CA GLU A 70 -39.04 10.46 12.51
C GLU A 70 -37.95 11.22 13.29
N VAL A 71 -36.66 10.95 13.03
CA VAL A 71 -35.55 11.63 13.71
C VAL A 71 -35.50 13.09 13.28
N GLN A 72 -35.51 14.00 14.26
CA GLN A 72 -35.49 15.43 14.00
C GLN A 72 -34.24 15.83 13.19
N GLY A 73 -34.44 16.38 11.99
CA GLY A 73 -33.36 16.81 11.10
C GLY A 73 -32.98 15.82 10.00
N PHE A 74 -33.62 14.64 9.95
CA PHE A 74 -33.41 13.64 8.91
C PHE A 74 -33.68 14.18 7.48
N ASP A 75 -34.67 15.05 7.33
CA ASP A 75 -34.97 15.66 6.02
C ASP A 75 -33.96 16.70 5.53
N SER A 76 -33.04 17.12 6.40
CA SER A 76 -32.05 18.15 6.11
C SER A 76 -30.64 17.59 5.83
N ILE A 77 -30.48 16.27 5.79
CA ILE A 77 -29.21 15.59 5.48
C ILE A 77 -29.24 14.95 4.08
N LYS A 78 -28.06 14.73 3.50
CA LYS A 78 -27.89 14.18 2.15
C LYS A 78 -28.38 12.74 2.06
N ASP A 79 -28.82 12.33 0.87
CA ASP A 79 -29.38 10.99 0.63
C ASP A 79 -28.41 9.85 0.99
N ASP A 80 -27.11 10.01 0.68
CA ASP A 80 -26.07 9.03 1.04
C ASP A 80 -25.96 8.83 2.57
N ASP A 81 -26.12 9.90 3.35
CA ASP A 81 -26.04 9.90 4.82
C ASP A 81 -27.33 9.38 5.47
N ARG A 82 -28.48 9.46 4.77
CA ARG A 82 -29.75 8.87 5.22
C ARG A 82 -29.67 7.34 5.23
N GLU A 83 -29.02 6.75 4.24
CA GLU A 83 -28.79 5.30 4.18
C GLU A 83 -27.86 4.82 5.33
N GLU A 84 -26.87 5.63 5.74
CA GLU A 84 -26.03 5.32 6.91
C GLU A 84 -26.85 5.20 8.21
N LEU A 85 -27.85 6.07 8.40
CA LEU A 85 -28.73 6.01 9.57
C LEU A 85 -29.70 4.81 9.52
N ARG A 86 -30.22 4.47 8.32
CA ARG A 86 -31.06 3.27 8.13
C ARG A 86 -30.32 1.98 8.47
N GLU A 87 -29.03 1.90 8.16
CA GLU A 87 -28.20 0.77 8.55
C GLU A 87 -27.97 0.71 10.08
N LEU A 88 -27.80 1.85 10.75
CA LEU A 88 -27.70 1.90 12.21
C LEU A 88 -28.99 1.47 12.93
N GLU A 89 -30.16 1.78 12.35
CA GLU A 89 -31.45 1.31 12.87
C GLU A 89 -31.54 -0.23 12.84
N LYS A 90 -31.10 -0.85 11.74
CA LYS A 90 -31.10 -2.32 11.59
C LYS A 90 -30.21 -3.00 12.63
N VAL A 91 -29.07 -2.39 12.96
CA VAL A 91 -28.13 -2.88 13.98
C VAL A 91 -28.69 -2.72 15.40
N ALA A 92 -29.51 -1.70 15.67
CA ALA A 92 -30.10 -1.47 17.00
C ALA A 92 -31.26 -2.44 17.34
N HIS A 93 -31.92 -3.02 16.34
CA HIS A 93 -33.04 -3.96 16.53
C HIS A 93 -32.60 -5.43 16.67
N SER A 94 -31.32 -5.75 16.46
CA SER A 94 -30.74 -7.05 16.79
C SER A 94 -30.13 -7.03 18.20
N SER A 95 -30.79 -7.64 19.18
CA SER A 95 -30.27 -7.79 20.55
C SER A 95 -29.00 -8.67 20.62
N PRO A 96 -28.13 -8.50 21.64
CA PRO A 96 -26.75 -8.99 21.63
C PRO A 96 -26.58 -10.42 22.17
N VAL A 97 -25.68 -11.20 21.56
CA VAL A 97 -25.06 -12.35 22.22
C VAL A 97 -23.86 -11.84 23.01
N GLU A 98 -23.87 -12.13 24.31
CA GLU A 98 -22.86 -11.72 25.28
C GLU A 98 -21.46 -12.22 24.88
N ASN A 99 -20.47 -11.33 24.93
CA ASN A 99 -19.06 -11.69 24.84
C ASN A 99 -18.37 -11.25 26.14
N ALA A 100 -18.24 -12.20 27.06
CA ALA A 100 -17.30 -12.15 28.17
C ALA A 100 -16.67 -13.54 28.36
N CYS A 101 -15.34 -13.56 28.28
CA CYS A 101 -14.49 -14.73 28.49
C CYS A 101 -14.67 -15.30 29.91
N SER A 102 -14.89 -16.61 30.01
CA SER A 102 -14.39 -17.40 31.14
C SER A 102 -13.95 -18.79 30.68
N VAL A 103 -12.70 -19.11 31.00
CA VAL A 103 -12.03 -20.39 30.78
C VAL A 103 -12.55 -21.45 31.75
N SER A 104 -12.90 -22.64 31.25
CA SER A 104 -12.41 -23.90 31.82
C SER A 104 -12.83 -25.13 30.98
N GLY A 105 -11.80 -25.84 30.50
CA GLY A 105 -11.70 -27.31 30.37
C GLY A 105 -12.65 -28.06 29.43
N LEU A 106 -12.08 -28.70 28.39
CA LEU A 106 -12.40 -30.07 27.94
C LEU A 106 -11.24 -30.59 27.04
N PRO A 107 -11.04 -31.92 26.92
CA PRO A 107 -9.76 -32.55 26.57
C PRO A 107 -9.52 -32.76 25.06
N ALA A 108 -8.30 -33.25 24.78
CA ALA A 108 -7.62 -33.38 23.50
C ALA A 108 -8.27 -34.27 22.42
N THR A 109 -8.23 -33.75 21.17
CA THR A 109 -7.96 -34.32 19.81
C THR A 109 -8.63 -35.64 19.34
N PRO A 110 -8.58 -36.01 18.03
CA PRO A 110 -8.06 -35.32 16.84
C PRO A 110 -8.99 -35.23 15.58
N ALA A 111 -8.63 -34.25 14.73
CA ALA A 111 -8.65 -34.19 13.26
C ALA A 111 -9.77 -34.87 12.43
N LEU A 112 -10.57 -34.06 11.72
CA LEU A 112 -11.26 -34.48 10.48
C LEU A 112 -11.35 -33.34 9.42
N ASN A 113 -10.50 -33.49 8.40
CA ASN A 113 -10.77 -33.42 6.94
C ASN A 113 -11.75 -32.34 6.39
N ILE A 114 -11.20 -31.24 5.88
CA ILE A 114 -11.91 -30.10 5.24
C ILE A 114 -12.08 -30.28 3.70
N SER A 115 -11.82 -31.47 3.15
CA SER A 115 -11.88 -31.69 1.69
C SER A 115 -13.30 -31.85 1.11
N ALA A 116 -14.31 -32.14 1.94
CA ALA A 116 -15.65 -32.50 1.46
C ALA A 116 -16.66 -31.34 1.36
N TYR A 117 -16.37 -30.17 1.94
CA TYR A 117 -17.35 -29.08 2.03
C TYR A 117 -17.35 -28.15 0.80
N TRP A 118 -16.33 -28.22 -0.05
CA TRP A 118 -16.14 -27.33 -1.20
C TRP A 118 -16.74 -27.83 -2.52
N MET A 119 -17.17 -29.09 -2.61
CA MET A 119 -17.76 -29.67 -3.83
C MET A 119 -19.29 -29.50 -3.94
N ALA A 120 -19.95 -28.86 -2.97
CA ALA A 120 -21.42 -28.81 -2.89
C ALA A 120 -22.07 -27.48 -3.31
N ILE A 121 -21.32 -26.46 -3.74
CA ILE A 121 -21.87 -25.19 -4.25
C ILE A 121 -21.44 -24.96 -5.70
N LEU A 122 -21.81 -25.89 -6.59
CA LEU A 122 -21.85 -25.67 -8.04
C LEU A 122 -23.02 -26.49 -8.63
N SER A 123 -24.24 -26.06 -8.37
CA SER A 123 -25.43 -26.46 -9.15
C SER A 123 -26.57 -25.48 -8.94
N ASN A 124 -26.55 -24.38 -9.71
CA ASN A 124 -27.73 -23.77 -10.36
C ASN A 124 -27.41 -22.33 -10.72
N ASN A 125 -27.15 -22.10 -12.01
CA ASN A 125 -27.96 -21.22 -12.87
C ASN A 125 -27.12 -20.80 -14.08
N ASN A 126 -27.26 -21.61 -15.13
CA ASN A 126 -26.97 -21.20 -16.49
C ASN A 126 -28.32 -20.89 -17.15
N LYS A 127 -28.54 -19.63 -17.59
CA LYS A 127 -29.19 -19.29 -18.87
C LYS A 127 -29.46 -17.78 -19.03
N ARG A 128 -28.91 -17.25 -20.13
CA ARG A 128 -29.41 -16.21 -21.06
C ARG A 128 -29.41 -14.77 -20.51
N ASP A 129 -28.94 -13.76 -21.24
CA ASP A 129 -29.27 -13.48 -22.64
C ASP A 129 -28.14 -12.81 -23.44
N GLN A 130 -28.12 -13.10 -24.74
CA GLN A 130 -27.25 -12.47 -25.75
C GLN A 130 -28.10 -11.46 -26.53
N THR A 131 -27.62 -10.23 -26.68
CA THR A 131 -27.93 -9.45 -27.90
C THR A 131 -26.68 -8.70 -28.35
N ALA A 132 -26.36 -8.91 -29.63
CA ALA A 132 -25.26 -8.31 -30.35
C ALA A 132 -25.70 -6.99 -30.99
N VAL A 133 -24.82 -5.99 -30.99
CA VAL A 133 -24.78 -4.96 -32.04
C VAL A 133 -23.32 -4.54 -32.25
N SER A 134 -22.90 -4.53 -33.51
CA SER A 134 -21.52 -4.23 -33.97
C SER A 134 -21.45 -2.79 -34.56
N PRO A 135 -20.34 -2.34 -35.16
CA PRO A 135 -19.67 -1.10 -34.73
C PRO A 135 -19.71 0.03 -35.78
N LEU A 136 -19.63 1.29 -35.35
CA LEU A 136 -19.37 2.42 -36.27
C LEU A 136 -18.38 3.44 -35.67
N GLU A 137 -17.21 3.44 -36.29
CA GLU A 137 -16.38 4.56 -36.78
C GLU A 137 -15.96 5.75 -35.90
N VAL A 138 -14.66 6.00 -36.03
CA VAL A 138 -13.83 7.10 -35.51
C VAL A 138 -14.11 8.41 -36.26
N PRO A 139 -13.95 9.57 -35.60
CA PRO A 139 -13.08 10.58 -36.21
C PRO A 139 -12.15 11.32 -35.22
N SER A 140 -10.88 11.43 -35.58
CA SER A 140 -9.91 12.45 -35.09
C SER A 140 -9.85 13.62 -36.09
N PRO A 141 -9.06 14.71 -35.87
CA PRO A 141 -9.00 15.63 -34.73
C PRO A 141 -9.14 17.11 -35.20
N LYS A 142 -9.36 18.08 -34.28
CA LYS A 142 -9.18 19.52 -34.59
C LYS A 142 -8.25 20.21 -33.57
N LYS A 143 -7.27 20.91 -34.13
CA LYS A 143 -6.16 21.66 -33.48
C LYS A 143 -6.60 23.02 -32.93
N ALA A 144 -6.03 23.41 -31.79
CA ALA A 144 -5.64 24.80 -31.41
C ALA A 144 -4.59 24.69 -30.27
N LYS A 145 -3.27 24.84 -30.51
CA LYS A 145 -2.39 26.04 -30.52
C LYS A 145 -2.07 26.72 -29.15
N VAL A 146 -0.86 26.38 -28.66
CA VAL A 146 0.21 27.22 -28.01
C VAL A 146 -0.05 27.62 -26.52
N SER A 147 0.85 27.42 -25.54
CA SER A 147 2.31 27.71 -25.48
C SER A 147 3.12 26.73 -24.60
N PRO A 148 4.41 26.47 -24.90
CA PRO A 148 5.28 25.57 -24.14
C PRO A 148 6.11 26.32 -23.07
N LYS A 149 6.28 25.69 -21.90
CA LYS A 149 7.39 25.99 -20.97
C LYS A 149 8.30 24.77 -20.99
N ALA A 150 9.44 24.91 -21.65
CA ALA A 150 10.44 23.87 -21.81
C ALA A 150 11.40 23.83 -20.62
N GLU A 151 11.61 22.65 -20.07
CA GLU A 151 12.89 22.24 -19.47
C GLU A 151 13.13 20.81 -19.96
N VAL A 152 13.94 20.68 -21.02
CA VAL A 152 14.44 19.40 -21.52
C VAL A 152 15.89 19.31 -21.04
N ALA A 153 16.16 18.42 -20.10
CA ALA A 153 17.53 18.07 -19.73
C ALA A 153 18.17 17.26 -20.87
N GLU A 154 19.20 17.84 -21.50
CA GLU A 154 19.93 17.26 -22.62
C GLU A 154 20.81 16.08 -22.15
N LYS A 155 20.76 14.95 -22.87
CA LYS A 155 21.53 13.74 -22.57
C LYS A 155 23.01 13.94 -22.95
N GLY A 156 23.87 14.23 -21.97
CA GLY A 156 25.33 14.22 -22.17
C GLY A 156 25.86 12.82 -22.51
N SER A 157 26.85 12.72 -23.41
CA SER A 157 27.45 11.44 -23.82
C SER A 157 28.55 10.99 -22.86
N VAL A 158 28.53 9.72 -22.45
CA VAL A 158 29.52 9.12 -21.54
C VAL A 158 30.66 8.45 -22.32
N SER A 159 31.89 8.58 -21.84
CA SER A 159 33.10 8.01 -22.44
C SER A 159 34.05 7.45 -21.38
N VAL A 160 34.94 6.53 -21.77
CA VAL A 160 35.95 5.92 -20.90
C VAL A 160 37.32 5.97 -21.55
N GLU A 161 38.36 6.29 -20.77
CA GLU A 161 39.75 6.24 -21.22
C GLU A 161 40.73 6.12 -20.06
N TYR A 162 41.98 5.73 -20.33
CA TYR A 162 43.09 5.95 -19.41
C TYR A 162 43.51 7.42 -19.42
N ALA A 163 43.76 7.98 -18.23
CA ALA A 163 44.15 9.36 -18.07
C ALA A 163 45.47 9.67 -18.79
N LYS A 164 45.42 10.49 -19.84
CA LYS A 164 46.60 10.90 -20.65
C LYS A 164 47.66 11.68 -19.85
N SER A 165 47.23 12.34 -18.77
CA SER A 165 48.08 13.09 -17.83
C SER A 165 47.42 13.18 -16.46
N ALA A 166 48.19 13.51 -15.41
CA ALA A 166 47.69 13.67 -14.04
C ALA A 166 47.02 15.03 -13.77
N ARG A 167 46.66 15.79 -14.82
CA ARG A 167 46.10 17.15 -14.70
C ARG A 167 44.60 17.19 -14.45
N SER A 168 43.90 16.06 -14.61
CA SER A 168 42.46 15.98 -14.38
C SER A 168 42.14 15.72 -12.92
N THR A 169 41.03 16.29 -12.46
CA THR A 169 40.52 16.12 -11.10
C THR A 169 39.15 15.44 -11.17
N CYS A 170 38.94 14.45 -10.32
CA CYS A 170 37.66 13.77 -10.18
C CYS A 170 36.60 14.76 -9.67
N LYS A 171 35.48 14.89 -10.39
CA LYS A 171 34.41 15.85 -10.05
C LYS A 171 33.50 15.43 -8.90
N ALA A 172 33.65 14.21 -8.38
CA ALA A 172 32.91 13.76 -7.20
C ALA A 172 33.73 13.91 -5.90
N CYS A 173 34.98 13.47 -5.88
CA CYS A 173 35.82 13.54 -4.67
C CYS A 173 36.86 14.67 -4.66
N ASN A 174 36.99 15.43 -5.75
CA ASN A 174 37.97 16.50 -5.94
C ASN A 174 39.45 16.09 -5.84
N ALA A 175 39.76 14.79 -5.80
CA ALA A 175 41.14 14.30 -5.86
C ALA A 175 41.67 14.26 -7.31
N SER A 176 43.00 14.36 -7.47
CA SER A 176 43.66 14.22 -8.77
C SER A 176 43.55 12.78 -9.29
N ILE A 177 43.35 12.64 -10.60
CA ILE A 177 43.33 11.35 -11.29
C ILE A 177 44.73 11.13 -11.87
N ALA A 178 45.43 10.08 -11.43
CA ALA A 178 46.79 9.79 -11.85
C ALA A 178 46.90 9.50 -13.36
N LYS A 179 48.05 9.84 -13.98
CA LYS A 179 48.34 9.46 -15.39
C LYS A 179 48.30 7.93 -15.51
N GLY A 180 47.58 7.43 -16.50
CA GLY A 180 47.41 6.00 -16.74
C GLY A 180 46.29 5.35 -15.94
N ALA A 181 45.63 6.05 -15.01
CA ALA A 181 44.46 5.53 -14.29
C ALA A 181 43.22 5.54 -15.18
N LEU A 182 42.36 4.53 -15.02
CA LEU A 182 41.07 4.46 -15.70
C LEU A 182 40.13 5.56 -15.18
N ARG A 183 39.45 6.26 -16.10
CA ARG A 183 38.52 7.34 -15.74
C ARG A 183 37.33 7.40 -16.69
N ILE A 184 36.20 7.89 -16.17
CA ILE A 184 34.95 8.05 -16.90
C ILE A 184 34.65 9.53 -17.10
N GLY A 185 34.29 9.91 -18.32
CA GLY A 185 34.05 11.28 -18.74
C GLY A 185 32.63 11.51 -19.23
N VAL A 186 31.95 12.54 -18.71
CA VAL A 186 30.66 13.01 -19.23
C VAL A 186 30.90 14.29 -20.02
N SER A 187 30.65 14.24 -21.32
CA SER A 187 30.74 15.42 -22.18
C SER A 187 29.45 16.23 -22.11
N VAL A 188 29.60 17.52 -21.83
CA VAL A 188 28.52 18.51 -21.86
C VAL A 188 28.86 19.52 -22.94
N HIS A 189 27.95 19.68 -23.90
CA HIS A 189 28.07 20.67 -24.97
C HIS A 189 27.64 22.04 -24.44
N ASP A 190 28.48 23.06 -24.54
CA ASP A 190 28.08 24.44 -24.27
C ASP A 190 27.46 25.03 -25.56
N PRO A 191 26.25 25.63 -25.50
CA PRO A 191 25.63 26.31 -26.64
C PRO A 191 26.48 27.41 -27.30
N ARG A 192 27.57 27.85 -26.65
CA ARG A 192 28.57 28.79 -27.16
C ARG A 192 29.74 28.10 -27.89
N GLY A 193 29.66 26.79 -28.12
CA GLY A 193 30.58 26.02 -28.98
C GLY A 193 31.77 25.36 -28.28
N PHE A 194 31.76 25.22 -26.96
CA PHE A 194 32.84 24.55 -26.22
C PHE A 194 32.35 23.24 -25.58
N ASP A 195 32.99 22.13 -25.93
CA ASP A 195 32.75 20.85 -25.28
C ASP A 195 33.59 20.75 -24.00
N SER A 196 32.94 20.49 -22.87
CA SER A 196 33.63 20.25 -21.60
C SER A 196 33.37 18.83 -21.10
N THR A 197 34.43 18.10 -20.77
CA THR A 197 34.32 16.76 -20.20
C THR A 197 34.55 16.81 -18.69
N LYS A 198 33.54 16.38 -17.94
CA LYS A 198 33.64 16.17 -16.49
C LYS A 198 34.20 14.76 -16.23
N TRP A 199 35.39 14.68 -15.64
CA TRP A 199 36.08 13.42 -15.36
C TRP A 199 35.82 12.93 -13.93
N TYR A 200 35.72 11.61 -13.78
CA TYR A 200 35.51 10.91 -12.51
C TYR A 200 36.43 9.69 -12.43
N HIS A 201 36.83 9.29 -11.22
CA HIS A 201 37.28 7.92 -11.00
C HIS A 201 36.14 6.95 -11.29
N VAL A 202 36.45 5.71 -11.68
CA VAL A 202 35.47 4.64 -11.91
C VAL A 202 34.55 4.48 -10.69
N ALA A 203 35.13 4.27 -9.51
CA ALA A 203 34.39 4.16 -8.24
C ALA A 203 33.68 5.45 -7.77
N CYS A 204 33.99 6.61 -8.38
CA CYS A 204 33.39 7.90 -8.02
C CYS A 204 32.34 8.37 -9.03
N PHE A 205 32.07 7.58 -10.07
CA PHE A 205 31.20 8.01 -11.15
C PHE A 205 29.73 8.01 -10.70
N PRO A 206 28.99 9.12 -10.89
CA PRO A 206 27.60 9.23 -10.45
C PRO A 206 26.66 8.53 -11.44
N THR A 207 26.65 7.20 -11.40
CA THR A 207 25.81 6.34 -12.26
C THR A 207 24.31 6.67 -12.16
N SER A 208 23.86 7.24 -11.04
CA SER A 208 22.48 7.71 -10.84
C SER A 208 22.10 8.89 -11.75
N SER A 209 23.06 9.77 -12.07
CA SER A 209 22.83 10.98 -12.86
C SER A 209 23.19 10.79 -14.33
N HIS A 210 24.08 9.83 -14.61
CA HIS A 210 24.56 9.49 -15.94
C HIS A 210 24.57 7.96 -16.08
N PRO A 211 23.43 7.34 -16.45
CA PRO A 211 23.38 5.91 -16.74
C PRO A 211 24.43 5.52 -17.78
N LEU A 212 25.22 4.48 -17.50
CA LEU A 212 26.31 4.06 -18.38
C LEU A 212 25.81 3.37 -19.66
N GLY A 213 24.57 2.86 -19.65
CA GLY A 213 24.12 1.90 -20.66
C GLY A 213 25.04 0.66 -20.70
N PRO A 214 24.94 -0.19 -21.74
CA PRO A 214 25.89 -1.28 -21.94
C PRO A 214 27.32 -0.73 -22.05
N VAL A 215 28.24 -1.19 -21.19
CA VAL A 215 29.61 -0.63 -21.18
C VAL A 215 30.33 -0.85 -22.50
N GLU A 216 29.99 -1.90 -23.24
CA GLU A 216 30.48 -2.19 -24.59
C GLU A 216 30.14 -1.09 -25.60
N LYS A 217 29.14 -0.25 -25.32
CA LYS A 217 28.73 0.88 -26.17
C LYS A 217 29.38 2.20 -25.75
N LEU A 218 30.15 2.23 -24.67
CA LEU A 218 30.82 3.44 -24.21
C LEU A 218 31.92 3.83 -25.19
N LYS A 219 31.97 5.12 -25.54
CA LYS A 219 33.04 5.67 -26.38
C LYS A 219 34.39 5.45 -25.70
N GLY A 220 35.27 4.70 -26.34
CA GLY A 220 36.62 4.39 -25.85
C GLY A 220 36.78 3.01 -25.19
N PHE A 221 35.70 2.24 -25.04
CA PHE A 221 35.71 0.92 -24.41
C PHE A 221 36.65 -0.08 -25.11
N ASP A 222 36.67 -0.09 -26.44
CA ASP A 222 37.52 -1.01 -27.23
C ASP A 222 39.02 -0.85 -26.93
N SER A 223 39.43 0.33 -26.44
CA SER A 223 40.83 0.64 -26.09
C SER A 223 41.20 0.35 -24.63
N ILE A 224 40.27 -0.17 -23.82
CA ILE A 224 40.50 -0.57 -22.43
C ILE A 224 40.97 -2.03 -22.40
N LYS A 225 41.97 -2.34 -21.57
CA LYS A 225 42.52 -3.69 -21.40
C LYS A 225 41.50 -4.62 -20.78
N ASP A 226 41.58 -5.91 -21.10
CA ASP A 226 40.61 -6.92 -20.66
C ASP A 226 40.44 -6.99 -19.14
N ASP A 227 41.54 -6.92 -18.37
CA ASP A 227 41.50 -6.93 -16.91
C ASP A 227 40.70 -5.74 -16.32
N ASP A 228 40.80 -4.56 -16.96
CA ASP A 228 40.13 -3.33 -16.52
C ASP A 228 38.68 -3.23 -17.03
N ARG A 229 38.28 -4.08 -18.00
CA ARG A 229 36.89 -4.17 -18.48
C ARG A 229 35.97 -4.77 -17.41
N GLU A 230 36.50 -5.63 -16.54
CA GLU A 230 35.73 -6.20 -15.43
C GLU A 230 35.32 -5.10 -14.42
N GLU A 231 36.21 -4.15 -14.10
CA GLU A 231 35.89 -3.02 -13.22
C GLU A 231 34.75 -2.14 -13.78
N LEU A 232 34.71 -1.95 -15.11
CA LEU A 232 33.63 -1.23 -15.79
C LEU A 232 32.32 -2.03 -15.78
N ARG A 233 32.38 -3.35 -15.95
CA ARG A 233 31.22 -4.24 -15.87
C ARG A 233 30.64 -4.29 -14.45
N GLU A 234 31.47 -4.28 -13.41
CA GLU A 234 31.02 -4.12 -12.02
C GLU A 234 30.38 -2.74 -11.79
N LEU A 235 30.89 -1.69 -12.43
CA LEU A 235 30.26 -0.38 -12.39
C LEU A 235 28.91 -0.32 -13.14
N GLU A 236 28.76 -1.08 -14.23
CA GLU A 236 27.48 -1.25 -14.93
C GLU A 236 26.45 -1.96 -14.04
N LYS A 237 26.87 -3.06 -13.39
CA LYS A 237 26.03 -3.80 -12.43
C LYS A 237 25.56 -2.93 -11.26
N SER A 238 26.35 -1.92 -10.90
CA SER A 238 26.01 -0.93 -9.86
C SER A 238 25.34 0.36 -10.39
N SER A 239 25.07 0.46 -11.70
CA SER A 239 24.35 1.59 -12.30
C SER A 239 22.83 1.40 -12.22
N PRO A 240 22.03 2.40 -11.79
CA PRO A 240 20.57 2.29 -11.69
C PRO A 240 19.81 2.26 -13.03
N GLY A 241 20.50 2.25 -14.19
CA GLY A 241 19.88 2.59 -15.47
C GLY A 241 19.85 1.50 -16.54
N ASN A 242 20.24 0.27 -16.23
CA ASN A 242 20.12 -0.85 -17.18
C ASN A 242 19.84 -2.18 -16.48
N LYS A 243 18.95 -2.18 -15.48
CA LYS A 243 18.45 -3.42 -14.88
C LYS A 243 17.29 -3.96 -15.69
N THR A 244 17.57 -4.79 -16.69
CA THR A 244 16.66 -5.87 -17.02
C THR A 244 16.64 -6.85 -15.84
N VAL A 245 15.50 -6.91 -15.14
CA VAL A 245 14.87 -8.08 -14.51
C VAL A 245 15.78 -9.02 -13.68
N GLY A 246 15.48 -9.10 -12.38
CA GLY A 246 15.97 -10.18 -11.49
C GLY A 246 17.26 -9.85 -10.74
N THR A 247 17.16 -9.10 -9.65
CA THR A 247 18.18 -9.24 -8.59
C THR A 247 17.71 -10.42 -7.74
N ALA A 248 18.33 -11.58 -7.93
CA ALA A 248 18.03 -12.76 -7.11
C ALA A 248 18.16 -12.34 -5.64
N ILE A 249 17.05 -12.35 -4.91
CA ILE A 249 17.08 -11.99 -3.49
C ILE A 249 17.82 -13.12 -2.78
N PRO A 250 18.91 -12.84 -2.05
CA PRO A 250 19.66 -13.86 -1.33
C PRO A 250 18.84 -14.31 -0.12
N PHE A 251 17.84 -15.14 -0.38
CA PHE A 251 16.90 -15.66 0.59
C PHE A 251 17.29 -17.10 0.93
N SER A 252 17.49 -17.36 2.22
CA SER A 252 17.65 -18.70 2.75
C SER A 252 16.61 -18.94 3.84
N PRO A 253 16.00 -20.14 3.91
CA PRO A 253 15.13 -20.52 5.03
C PRO A 253 15.79 -20.36 6.40
N SER A 254 17.13 -20.45 6.48
CA SER A 254 17.88 -20.23 7.73
C SER A 254 17.84 -18.79 8.24
N ASP A 255 17.58 -17.82 7.35
CA ASP A 255 17.58 -16.39 7.69
C ASP A 255 16.20 -15.91 8.17
N ILE A 256 15.20 -16.78 8.12
CA ILE A 256 13.85 -16.53 8.59
C ILE A 256 13.85 -16.49 10.12
N LYS A 257 13.33 -15.39 10.66
CA LYS A 257 13.25 -15.12 12.10
C LYS A 257 11.81 -15.15 12.57
N LYS A 258 11.59 -15.59 13.81
CA LYS A 258 10.30 -15.51 14.53
C LYS A 258 10.08 -14.16 15.22
N THR A 259 11.07 -13.29 15.16
CA THR A 259 11.05 -11.94 15.72
C THR A 259 11.50 -10.94 14.67
N TYR A 260 10.99 -9.72 14.73
CA TYR A 260 11.49 -8.60 13.98
C TYR A 260 12.22 -7.65 14.93
N LYS A 261 13.56 -7.72 14.93
CA LYS A 261 14.41 -7.02 15.91
C LYS A 261 14.05 -7.44 17.34
N ASP A 262 13.58 -6.50 18.16
CA ASP A 262 13.13 -6.72 19.54
C ASP A 262 11.62 -7.03 19.64
N ALA A 263 10.87 -7.03 18.54
CA ALA A 263 9.45 -7.35 18.54
C ALA A 263 9.21 -8.84 18.24
N THR A 264 8.35 -9.47 19.04
CA THR A 264 7.86 -10.84 18.84
C THR A 264 6.77 -10.85 17.78
N LEU A 265 6.82 -11.83 16.87
CA LEU A 265 5.79 -12.02 15.84
C LEU A 265 4.84 -13.15 16.24
N PRO A 266 3.55 -13.09 15.85
CA PRO A 266 2.64 -14.24 15.96
C PRO A 266 3.15 -15.45 15.16
N THR A 267 2.65 -16.65 15.45
CA THR A 267 3.21 -17.92 14.95
C THR A 267 3.28 -18.02 13.43
N HIS A 268 2.26 -17.52 12.72
CA HIS A 268 2.14 -17.53 11.26
C HIS A 268 2.79 -16.32 10.59
N TRP A 269 3.51 -15.49 11.36
CA TRP A 269 4.29 -14.38 10.85
C TRP A 269 5.77 -14.63 11.09
N LYS A 270 6.57 -14.20 10.11
CA LYS A 270 8.02 -14.34 10.13
C LYS A 270 8.67 -13.06 9.63
N ALA A 271 9.97 -12.93 9.88
CA ALA A 271 10.78 -11.84 9.37
C ALA A 271 11.93 -12.35 8.54
N PHE A 272 12.25 -11.64 7.47
CA PHE A 272 13.46 -11.80 6.67
C PHE A 272 13.99 -10.40 6.34
N ASP A 273 15.24 -10.12 6.71
CA ASP A 273 15.85 -8.80 6.57
C ASP A 273 14.96 -7.67 7.15
N THR A 274 14.51 -6.72 6.33
CA THR A 274 13.61 -5.62 6.70
C THR A 274 12.13 -5.92 6.43
N VAL A 275 11.78 -7.14 6.02
CA VAL A 275 10.42 -7.56 5.69
C VAL A 275 9.83 -8.43 6.80
N ILE A 276 8.60 -8.13 7.20
CA ILE A 276 7.74 -9.07 7.91
C ILE A 276 6.78 -9.68 6.88
N PHE A 277 6.66 -10.99 6.86
CA PHE A 277 5.76 -11.69 5.94
C PHE A 277 4.94 -12.75 6.68
N ARG A 278 3.74 -12.99 6.17
CA ARG A 278 2.86 -14.05 6.65
C ARG A 278 3.28 -15.35 5.98
N GLU A 279 3.40 -16.45 6.71
CA GLU A 279 3.69 -17.76 6.13
C GLU A 279 2.53 -18.27 5.28
N GLN A 280 2.81 -19.29 4.47
CA GLN A 280 1.79 -19.94 3.65
C GLN A 280 0.80 -20.67 4.56
N ASP A 281 -0.47 -20.33 4.42
CA ASP A 281 -1.58 -21.03 5.08
C ASP A 281 -2.10 -22.18 4.21
N ASP A 282 -2.83 -23.09 4.85
CA ASP A 282 -3.67 -24.07 4.17
C ASP A 282 -4.60 -23.37 3.17
N GLY A 283 -4.53 -23.78 1.91
CA GLY A 283 -5.31 -23.21 0.81
C GLY A 283 -4.62 -22.06 0.06
N LEU A 284 -3.52 -21.49 0.55
CA LEU A 284 -2.76 -20.54 -0.27
C LEU A 284 -1.99 -21.29 -1.36
N HIS A 285 -2.40 -21.13 -2.61
CA HIS A 285 -1.79 -21.82 -3.75
C HIS A 285 -0.86 -20.90 -4.56
N ALA A 286 0.27 -21.44 -5.03
CA ALA A 286 1.07 -20.79 -6.05
C ALA A 286 0.28 -20.70 -7.37
N SER A 287 0.51 -19.64 -8.16
CA SER A 287 -0.22 -19.43 -9.40
C SER A 287 0.63 -18.66 -10.42
N ALA A 288 0.32 -18.86 -11.70
CA ALA A 288 0.82 -18.01 -12.78
C ALA A 288 0.11 -16.65 -12.80
N LYS A 289 -1.09 -16.54 -12.21
CA LYS A 289 -1.86 -15.29 -12.14
C LYS A 289 -1.74 -14.67 -10.75
N ILE A 290 -1.21 -13.46 -10.67
CA ILE A 290 -1.06 -12.72 -9.41
C ILE A 290 -1.99 -11.51 -9.39
N ALA A 291 -2.84 -11.42 -8.37
CA ALA A 291 -3.57 -10.21 -8.05
C ALA A 291 -2.94 -9.61 -6.80
N ALA A 292 -2.17 -8.54 -6.98
CA ALA A 292 -1.40 -7.90 -5.93
C ALA A 292 -2.03 -6.55 -5.54
N PHE A 293 -1.98 -6.22 -4.24
CA PHE A 293 -2.64 -5.04 -3.69
C PHE A 293 -1.74 -4.31 -2.69
N ASP A 294 -1.82 -2.98 -2.63
CA ASP A 294 -1.55 -2.25 -1.39
C ASP A 294 -2.66 -2.54 -0.35
N PHE A 295 -2.40 -2.17 0.91
CA PHE A 295 -3.36 -2.33 2.01
C PHE A 295 -4.03 -1.02 2.45
N ASP A 296 -3.25 -0.05 2.93
CA ASP A 296 -3.76 1.13 3.63
C ASP A 296 -4.20 2.21 2.64
N GLY A 297 -5.51 2.43 2.53
CA GLY A 297 -6.10 3.33 1.51
C GLY A 297 -6.53 2.58 0.24
N CYS A 298 -6.04 1.36 0.03
CA CYS A 298 -6.43 0.48 -1.08
C CYS A 298 -7.49 -0.55 -0.69
N LEU A 299 -7.16 -1.45 0.25
CA LEU A 299 -8.08 -2.50 0.72
C LEU A 299 -8.82 -2.11 2.00
N ALA A 300 -8.15 -1.33 2.86
CA ALA A 300 -8.67 -0.90 4.15
C ALA A 300 -8.52 0.61 4.35
N LYS A 301 -9.56 1.25 4.89
CA LYS A 301 -9.45 2.58 5.48
C LYS A 301 -8.73 2.46 6.80
N THR A 302 -7.55 3.05 6.88
CA THR A 302 -6.76 3.09 8.10
C THR A 302 -6.36 4.53 8.42
N SER A 303 -5.93 4.77 9.66
CA SER A 303 -5.49 6.09 10.10
C SER A 303 -4.11 5.97 10.71
N VAL A 304 -3.16 6.76 10.24
CA VAL A 304 -1.82 6.88 10.85
C VAL A 304 -1.88 7.48 12.27
N LYS A 305 -2.99 8.12 12.65
CA LYS A 305 -3.17 8.76 13.97
C LYS A 305 -3.73 7.80 15.01
N ILE A 306 -4.40 6.72 14.60
CA ILE A 306 -5.09 5.79 15.49
C ILE A 306 -4.43 4.43 15.37
N ILE A 307 -3.91 3.93 16.49
CA ILE A 307 -3.19 2.65 16.55
C ILE A 307 -4.11 1.61 17.18
N GLY A 308 -4.14 0.42 16.60
CA GLY A 308 -4.86 -0.75 17.09
C GLY A 308 -5.08 -1.78 15.98
N ALA A 309 -5.26 -3.04 16.35
CA ALA A 309 -5.52 -4.13 15.41
C ALA A 309 -6.94 -4.07 14.82
N ASP A 310 -7.87 -3.45 15.54
CA ASP A 310 -9.28 -3.26 15.20
C ASP A 310 -9.56 -1.89 14.56
N LYS A 311 -8.54 -1.03 14.42
CA LYS A 311 -8.69 0.36 13.97
C LYS A 311 -8.60 0.49 12.45
N TRP A 312 -9.55 -0.15 11.77
CA TRP A 312 -9.68 -0.14 10.32
C TRP A 312 -11.12 -0.43 9.89
N SER A 313 -11.45 -0.14 8.64
CA SER A 313 -12.67 -0.62 7.98
C SER A 313 -12.39 -0.92 6.51
N LEU A 314 -13.27 -1.62 5.82
CA LEU A 314 -13.10 -1.88 4.38
C LEU A 314 -13.06 -0.57 3.58
N GLN A 315 -12.15 -0.48 2.60
CA GLN A 315 -12.11 0.66 1.69
C GLN A 315 -13.42 0.77 0.89
N HIS A 316 -13.94 -0.38 0.45
CA HIS A 316 -15.23 -0.50 -0.21
C HIS A 316 -15.91 -1.83 0.16
N LYS A 317 -17.25 -1.82 0.26
CA LYS A 317 -18.04 -3.00 0.70
C LYS A 317 -17.92 -4.21 -0.23
N SER A 318 -17.60 -4.00 -1.50
CA SER A 318 -17.47 -5.08 -2.50
C SER A 318 -16.11 -5.78 -2.49
N ILE A 319 -15.18 -5.36 -1.63
CA ILE A 319 -13.81 -5.90 -1.61
C ILE A 319 -13.79 -7.39 -1.29
N PRO A 320 -14.52 -7.91 -0.27
CA PRO A 320 -14.59 -9.33 -0.02
C PRO A 320 -15.01 -10.08 -1.30
N ASP A 321 -16.21 -9.82 -1.82
CA ASP A 321 -16.73 -10.53 -3.00
C ASP A 321 -15.76 -10.50 -4.19
N LYS A 322 -15.06 -9.38 -4.40
CA LYS A 322 -14.10 -9.26 -5.49
C LYS A 322 -12.85 -10.10 -5.27
N LEU A 323 -12.30 -10.13 -4.06
CA LEU A 323 -11.16 -10.97 -3.71
C LEU A 323 -11.53 -12.46 -3.79
N GLN A 324 -12.74 -12.83 -3.37
CA GLN A 324 -13.26 -14.19 -3.51
C GLN A 324 -13.37 -14.61 -4.96
N SER A 325 -13.95 -13.74 -5.82
CA SER A 325 -14.01 -13.98 -7.25
C SER A 325 -12.63 -14.18 -7.85
N LEU A 326 -11.66 -13.31 -7.56
CA LEU A 326 -10.30 -13.44 -8.08
C LEU A 326 -9.62 -14.74 -7.63
N TYR A 327 -9.77 -15.09 -6.36
CA TYR A 327 -9.24 -16.35 -5.84
C TYR A 327 -9.86 -17.56 -6.56
N ASN A 328 -11.18 -17.57 -6.74
CA ASN A 328 -11.89 -18.63 -7.48
C ASN A 328 -11.51 -18.66 -8.97
N ASP A 329 -11.16 -17.51 -9.55
CA ASP A 329 -10.62 -17.39 -10.90
C ASP A 329 -9.15 -17.87 -11.00
N GLY A 330 -8.57 -18.39 -9.91
CA GLY A 330 -7.23 -18.97 -9.86
C GLY A 330 -6.11 -17.96 -9.69
N TYR A 331 -6.40 -16.75 -9.21
CA TYR A 331 -5.35 -15.80 -8.84
C TYR A 331 -4.77 -16.15 -7.46
N LYS A 332 -3.45 -16.09 -7.34
CA LYS A 332 -2.81 -15.94 -6.04
C LYS A 332 -2.99 -14.49 -5.58
N LEU A 333 -3.59 -14.31 -4.42
CA LEU A 333 -3.78 -12.99 -3.83
C LEU A 333 -2.55 -12.62 -2.98
N VAL A 334 -2.02 -11.42 -3.20
CA VAL A 334 -0.83 -10.92 -2.50
C VAL A 334 -1.04 -9.48 -2.02
N ILE A 335 -0.60 -9.17 -0.81
CA ILE A 335 -0.55 -7.81 -0.29
C ILE A 335 0.92 -7.38 -0.13
N PHE A 336 1.24 -6.21 -0.68
CA PHE A 336 2.51 -5.52 -0.53
C PHE A 336 2.28 -4.16 0.14
N THR A 337 2.66 -4.02 1.40
CA THR A 337 2.41 -2.81 2.19
C THR A 337 3.71 -2.23 2.79
N ASN A 338 3.81 -0.91 2.83
CA ASN A 338 4.91 -0.20 3.47
C ASN A 338 4.52 0.18 4.92
N GLU A 339 5.33 -0.17 5.93
CA GLU A 339 5.05 0.19 7.33
C GLU A 339 6.31 0.67 8.07
N SER A 340 6.77 1.88 7.72
CA SER A 340 8.01 2.42 8.31
C SER A 340 7.90 2.75 9.80
N ASN A 341 6.70 2.80 10.40
CA ASN A 341 6.59 3.07 11.83
C ASN A 341 7.17 1.92 12.67
N ILE A 342 7.14 0.68 12.16
CA ILE A 342 7.77 -0.46 12.83
C ILE A 342 9.28 -0.21 12.99
N GLU A 343 9.93 0.35 11.98
CA GLU A 343 11.36 0.69 12.06
C GLU A 343 11.62 1.95 12.88
N ARG A 344 10.80 3.00 12.68
CA ARG A 344 10.97 4.32 13.31
C ARG A 344 10.68 4.30 14.81
N TRP A 345 9.67 3.56 15.27
CA TRP A 345 9.20 3.60 16.66
C TRP A 345 9.91 2.58 17.53
N LYS A 346 11.22 2.77 17.75
CA LYS A 346 12.07 1.80 18.49
C LYS A 346 11.49 1.37 19.84
N ASN A 347 11.01 2.31 20.65
CA ASN A 347 10.46 2.03 21.99
C ASN A 347 9.00 1.56 21.98
N LYS A 348 8.34 1.56 20.82
CA LYS A 348 6.94 1.12 20.65
C LYS A 348 6.81 0.13 19.49
N ARG A 349 7.90 -0.56 19.16
CA ARG A 349 7.97 -1.43 17.98
C ARG A 349 6.96 -2.56 18.07
N GLN A 350 6.87 -3.21 19.23
CA GLN A 350 5.86 -4.25 19.48
C GLN A 350 4.44 -3.75 19.21
N GLN A 351 4.07 -2.57 19.74
CA GLN A 351 2.76 -1.98 19.51
C GLN A 351 2.50 -1.67 18.02
N ALA A 352 3.51 -1.21 17.28
CA ALA A 352 3.41 -0.97 15.84
C ALA A 352 3.21 -2.28 15.06
N VAL A 353 3.97 -3.33 15.42
CA VAL A 353 3.84 -4.68 14.86
C VAL A 353 2.44 -5.24 15.15
N ASP A 354 2.02 -5.28 16.42
CA ASP A 354 0.73 -5.81 16.85
C ASP A 354 -0.42 -5.11 16.12
N SER A 355 -0.32 -3.78 15.96
CA SER A 355 -1.35 -3.01 15.26
C SER A 355 -1.40 -3.31 13.76
N LYS A 356 -0.26 -3.44 13.07
CA LYS A 356 -0.25 -3.72 11.62
C LYS A 356 -0.63 -5.16 11.34
N VAL A 357 0.04 -6.11 12.01
CA VAL A 357 -0.18 -7.54 11.82
C VAL A 357 -1.61 -7.92 12.21
N GLY A 358 -2.10 -7.44 13.36
CA GLY A 358 -3.48 -7.69 13.78
C GLY A 358 -4.53 -7.11 12.82
N ARG A 359 -4.27 -5.95 12.20
CA ARG A 359 -5.15 -5.40 11.15
C ARG A 359 -5.22 -6.32 9.94
N LEU A 360 -4.08 -6.83 9.49
CA LEU A 360 -3.99 -7.73 8.34
C LEU A 360 -4.65 -9.08 8.62
N ASP A 361 -4.43 -9.65 9.80
CA ASP A 361 -5.07 -10.91 10.21
C ASP A 361 -6.60 -10.76 10.27
N ASN A 362 -7.10 -9.70 10.93
CA ASN A 362 -8.53 -9.41 10.98
C ASN A 362 -9.13 -9.18 9.59
N PHE A 363 -8.38 -8.55 8.68
CA PHE A 363 -8.82 -8.35 7.29
C PHE A 363 -8.92 -9.69 6.55
N ILE A 364 -7.91 -10.55 6.65
CA ILE A 364 -7.88 -11.87 6.01
C ILE A 364 -9.05 -12.73 6.52
N GLU A 365 -9.31 -12.72 7.84
CA GLU A 365 -10.45 -13.41 8.44
C GLU A 365 -11.79 -12.85 7.91
N CYS A 366 -11.89 -11.53 7.75
CA CYS A 366 -13.08 -10.87 7.21
C CYS A 366 -13.38 -11.28 5.77
N VAL A 367 -12.36 -11.35 4.91
CA VAL A 367 -12.54 -11.71 3.49
C VAL A 367 -12.58 -13.22 3.26
N LYS A 368 -12.17 -14.06 4.21
CA LYS A 368 -12.26 -15.53 4.11
C LYS A 368 -11.60 -16.12 2.86
N VAL A 369 -10.52 -15.51 2.39
CA VAL A 369 -9.66 -16.07 1.34
C VAL A 369 -8.21 -16.02 1.77
N PRO A 370 -7.40 -17.02 1.42
CA PRO A 370 -5.99 -17.04 1.75
C PRO A 370 -5.25 -15.96 0.96
N ILE A 371 -4.45 -15.14 1.65
CA ILE A 371 -3.68 -14.04 1.07
C ILE A 371 -2.24 -14.12 1.59
N GLN A 372 -1.26 -14.06 0.68
CA GLN A 372 0.15 -13.88 1.05
C GLN A 372 0.41 -12.41 1.39
N VAL A 373 1.07 -12.11 2.50
CA VAL A 373 1.33 -10.70 2.88
C VAL A 373 2.82 -10.46 3.08
N PHE A 374 3.32 -9.35 2.55
CA PHE A 374 4.65 -8.82 2.81
C PHE A 374 4.56 -7.36 3.26
N ILE A 375 5.26 -7.06 4.35
CA ILE A 375 5.29 -5.76 5.01
C ILE A 375 6.74 -5.26 4.96
N ALA A 376 7.01 -4.25 4.13
CA ALA A 376 8.30 -3.57 4.12
C ALA A 376 8.39 -2.63 5.33
N CYS A 377 9.16 -3.02 6.34
CA CYS A 377 9.32 -2.24 7.56
C CYS A 377 10.38 -1.16 7.43
N GLY A 378 11.32 -1.31 6.48
CA GLY A 378 12.40 -0.38 6.26
C GLY A 378 11.95 1.03 5.86
N THR A 379 12.87 1.98 6.02
CA THR A 379 12.67 3.37 5.65
C THR A 379 13.21 3.66 4.26
N GLY A 380 12.55 4.55 3.53
CA GLY A 380 13.07 5.02 2.24
C GLY A 380 14.31 5.88 2.41
N LYS A 381 14.95 6.20 1.28
CA LYS A 381 16.15 7.03 1.18
C LYS A 381 16.08 8.28 2.07
N GLY A 382 16.97 8.34 3.06
CA GLY A 382 17.12 9.47 3.96
C GLY A 382 18.56 9.97 3.98
N LYS A 383 18.83 11.11 4.64
CA LYS A 383 20.20 11.57 4.86
C LYS A 383 20.93 10.56 5.76
N GLY A 384 21.78 9.73 5.16
CA GLY A 384 22.61 8.75 5.87
C GLY A 384 21.94 7.40 6.17
N THR A 385 20.72 7.15 5.69
CA THR A 385 20.09 5.82 5.77
C THR A 385 20.01 5.22 4.36
N PRO A 386 20.50 3.97 4.16
CA PRO A 386 20.33 3.26 2.90
C PRO A 386 18.86 3.19 2.52
N ASP A 387 18.59 3.22 1.22
CA ASP A 387 17.24 3.00 0.71
C ASP A 387 16.87 1.52 0.88
N ASP A 388 15.68 1.26 1.39
CA ASP A 388 15.23 -0.10 1.67
C ASP A 388 14.77 -0.79 0.38
N LEU A 389 15.43 -1.89 0.02
CA LEU A 389 15.16 -2.66 -1.21
C LEU A 389 13.71 -3.13 -1.30
N PHE A 390 13.09 -3.43 -0.16
CA PHE A 390 11.75 -3.98 -0.09
C PHE A 390 10.66 -2.92 -0.04
N ARG A 391 11.01 -1.69 0.33
CA ARG A 391 10.06 -0.59 0.42
C ARG A 391 9.66 -0.08 -0.96
N LYS A 392 8.36 -0.10 -1.25
CA LYS A 392 7.80 0.53 -2.47
C LYS A 392 8.24 2.00 -2.52
N PRO A 393 8.75 2.50 -3.66
CA PRO A 393 8.57 1.96 -5.01
C PRO A 393 9.54 0.84 -5.43
N ASN A 394 10.53 0.48 -4.61
CA ASN A 394 11.46 -0.60 -4.95
C ASN A 394 10.73 -1.96 -5.04
N SER A 395 11.15 -2.81 -5.98
CA SER A 395 10.50 -4.08 -6.30
C SER A 395 10.91 -5.26 -5.40
N GLY A 396 11.61 -5.03 -4.29
CA GLY A 396 12.16 -6.13 -3.47
C GLY A 396 11.10 -7.10 -2.96
N MET A 397 9.96 -6.61 -2.46
CA MET A 397 8.88 -7.52 -2.02
C MET A 397 8.32 -8.38 -3.16
N TRP A 398 8.27 -7.84 -4.39
CA TRP A 398 7.80 -8.58 -5.56
C TRP A 398 8.74 -9.74 -5.90
N TRP A 399 10.04 -9.48 -6.02
CA TRP A 399 11.02 -10.51 -6.34
C TRP A 399 11.14 -11.55 -5.23
N LEU A 400 11.03 -11.13 -3.96
CA LEU A 400 10.98 -12.05 -2.83
C LEU A 400 9.83 -13.05 -3.02
N MET A 401 8.63 -12.54 -3.29
CA MET A 401 7.44 -13.36 -3.49
C MET A 401 7.56 -14.26 -4.72
N ALA A 402 7.95 -13.70 -5.86
CA ALA A 402 8.00 -14.39 -7.14
C ALA A 402 9.03 -15.53 -7.15
N GLU A 403 10.22 -15.28 -6.59
CA GLU A 403 11.32 -16.25 -6.61
C GLU A 403 11.16 -17.33 -5.53
N HIS A 404 10.74 -16.95 -4.32
CA HIS A 404 10.83 -17.82 -3.14
C HIS A 404 9.49 -18.31 -2.60
N PHE A 405 8.40 -17.62 -2.92
CA PHE A 405 7.07 -17.94 -2.39
C PHE A 405 6.05 -18.34 -3.47
N ASN A 406 6.46 -18.54 -4.73
CA ASN A 406 5.58 -18.97 -5.82
C ASN A 406 5.89 -20.38 -6.37
N SER A 407 6.58 -21.21 -5.58
CA SER A 407 6.87 -22.62 -5.92
C SER A 407 7.53 -22.82 -7.30
N GLY A 408 8.29 -21.84 -7.78
CA GLY A 408 8.92 -21.86 -9.10
C GLY A 408 7.96 -21.73 -10.30
N ILE A 409 6.66 -21.46 -10.05
CA ILE A 409 5.69 -21.21 -11.12
C ILE A 409 5.98 -19.87 -11.76
N ALA A 410 6.21 -19.87 -13.07
CA ALA A 410 6.39 -18.66 -13.86
C ALA A 410 5.11 -17.81 -13.83
N ILE A 411 5.26 -16.50 -13.57
CA ILE A 411 4.15 -15.57 -13.49
C ILE A 411 3.83 -15.03 -14.89
N ASP A 412 2.56 -15.12 -15.27
CA ASP A 412 1.98 -14.48 -16.45
C ASP A 412 1.68 -13.02 -16.11
N MET A 413 2.59 -12.13 -16.51
CA MET A 413 2.46 -10.68 -16.28
C MET A 413 1.33 -10.04 -17.09
N ASP A 414 0.90 -10.64 -18.20
CA ASP A 414 -0.22 -10.12 -18.97
C ASP A 414 -1.57 -10.40 -18.27
N GLN A 415 -1.64 -11.46 -17.47
CA GLN A 415 -2.82 -11.77 -16.67
C GLN A 415 -2.75 -11.23 -15.24
N SER A 416 -1.56 -10.85 -14.76
CA SER A 416 -1.35 -10.35 -13.41
C SER A 416 -1.52 -8.83 -13.32
N PHE A 417 -1.82 -8.31 -12.13
CA PHE A 417 -1.99 -6.87 -11.92
C PHE A 417 -1.66 -6.44 -10.49
N TYR A 418 -1.38 -5.14 -10.35
CA TYR A 418 -1.19 -4.45 -9.08
C TYR A 418 -2.19 -3.32 -8.88
N VAL A 419 -2.69 -3.18 -7.66
CA VAL A 419 -3.69 -2.18 -7.26
C VAL A 419 -3.19 -1.43 -6.03
N GLY A 420 -3.17 -0.10 -6.09
CA GLY A 420 -2.77 0.75 -4.96
C GLY A 420 -3.35 2.16 -5.07
N ASP A 421 -3.40 2.88 -3.96
CA ASP A 421 -3.93 4.24 -3.88
C ASP A 421 -2.84 5.31 -4.10
N ALA A 422 -1.56 5.00 -3.87
CA ALA A 422 -0.45 5.92 -4.11
C ALA A 422 -0.09 6.01 -5.61
N ALA A 423 -1.00 6.57 -6.40
CA ALA A 423 -0.94 6.60 -7.86
C ALA A 423 -0.40 7.92 -8.44
N GLY A 424 0.09 8.84 -7.59
CA GLY A 424 0.66 10.13 -8.02
C GLY A 424 -0.38 11.15 -8.49
N ARG A 425 -1.65 11.01 -8.08
CA ARG A 425 -2.71 12.00 -8.34
C ARG A 425 -2.50 13.24 -7.47
N GLU A 426 -3.14 14.37 -7.83
CA GLU A 426 -2.95 15.67 -7.16
C GLU A 426 -3.16 15.64 -5.62
N ASN A 427 -4.01 14.73 -5.13
CA ASN A 427 -4.30 14.55 -3.70
C ASN A 427 -3.71 13.26 -3.10
N ASP A 428 -2.95 12.49 -3.87
CA ASP A 428 -2.30 11.30 -3.34
C ASP A 428 -1.13 11.71 -2.42
N HIS A 429 -0.94 10.93 -1.36
CA HIS A 429 0.14 11.17 -0.41
C HIS A 429 1.52 10.79 -0.98
N SER A 430 1.56 9.95 -2.02
CA SER A 430 2.75 9.56 -2.77
C SER A 430 2.39 8.92 -4.12
N ASP A 431 3.40 8.57 -4.91
CA ASP A 431 3.36 7.82 -6.17
C ASP A 431 4.01 6.42 -6.05
N ALA A 432 4.21 5.94 -4.83
CA ALA A 432 4.96 4.72 -4.56
C ALA A 432 4.34 3.47 -5.21
N ASP A 433 3.00 3.41 -5.34
CA ASP A 433 2.32 2.25 -5.92
C ASP A 433 2.39 2.24 -7.44
N ILE A 434 2.27 3.40 -8.08
CA ILE A 434 2.42 3.50 -9.55
C ILE A 434 3.86 3.25 -9.97
N GLU A 435 4.84 3.72 -9.20
CA GLU A 435 6.25 3.44 -9.47
C GLU A 435 6.60 1.97 -9.19
N PHE A 436 6.08 1.37 -8.11
CA PHE A 436 6.24 -0.07 -7.86
C PHE A 436 5.66 -0.91 -9.00
N ALA A 437 4.48 -0.55 -9.52
CA ALA A 437 3.88 -1.22 -10.66
C ALA A 437 4.75 -1.14 -11.93
N LYS A 438 5.40 0.01 -12.17
CA LYS A 438 6.32 0.18 -13.30
C LYS A 438 7.56 -0.67 -13.14
N GLU A 439 8.19 -0.63 -11.96
CA GLU A 439 9.42 -1.37 -11.67
C GLU A 439 9.22 -2.89 -11.79
N THR A 440 8.01 -3.36 -11.45
CA THR A 440 7.61 -4.78 -11.55
C THR A 440 6.97 -5.16 -12.89
N GLN A 441 6.87 -4.21 -13.83
CA GLN A 441 6.32 -4.40 -15.19
C GLN A 441 4.81 -4.73 -15.26
N PHE A 442 4.02 -4.26 -14.30
CA PHE A 442 2.55 -4.30 -14.37
C PHE A 442 1.91 -3.26 -15.31
N GLU A 443 2.71 -2.50 -16.08
CA GLU A 443 2.33 -1.26 -16.77
C GLU A 443 1.09 -1.35 -17.68
N LYS A 444 0.71 -2.54 -18.16
CA LYS A 444 -0.43 -2.70 -19.08
C LYS A 444 -1.80 -2.82 -18.40
N ARG A 445 -1.89 -3.03 -17.07
CA ARG A 445 -3.17 -3.34 -16.38
C ARG A 445 -3.28 -2.79 -14.96
N GLN A 446 -2.79 -1.58 -14.72
CA GLN A 446 -3.01 -0.91 -13.44
C GLN A 446 -4.50 -0.60 -13.24
N ILE A 447 -5.09 -1.08 -12.14
CA ILE A 447 -6.43 -0.68 -11.72
C ILE A 447 -6.24 0.28 -10.54
N THR A 448 -6.41 1.58 -10.79
CA THR A 448 -6.41 2.57 -9.70
C THR A 448 -7.79 2.57 -9.04
N VAL A 449 -7.85 2.32 -7.73
CA VAL A 449 -9.11 2.35 -6.97
C VAL A 449 -9.45 3.80 -6.59
N ARG A 450 -10.74 4.13 -6.65
CA ARG A 450 -11.33 5.37 -6.11
C ARG A 450 -12.09 5.05 -4.83
#